data_AF-A0AAC9SRE4-F1
#
_entry.id   AF-A0AAC9SRE4-F1
#
_cell.length_a   1.000
_cell.length_b   1.000
_cell.length_c   1.000
_cell.angle_alpha   90.00
_cell.angle_beta   90.00
_cell.angle_gamma   90.00
#
_symmetry.space_group_name_H-M   'P 1'
#
loop_
_entity.id
_entity.type
_entity.pdbx_description
1 polymer ?
#
loop_
_entity_poly.entity_id
_entity_poly.type
_entity_poly.pdbx_seq_one_letter_code
_entity_poly.pdbx_strand_id
1 'polypeptide(L)'
;MIPNEWEARHKLWEQASVLLASEEDPWISSAILDLSWAERSILAIEKDVAEVLRPFQKKAPIERSSQAREHLEKMPEFCECRAHSKLWIMGLYEVCRVMLNERKLSAADPLKSLFEELKAVRMPFAKHEVRGKKERYFPEPCTPLWGYELGWMVKDYKHNLIPPDAPAGLSAHSYMSRRYFSDKFFQCLSVGIE
;
A
#
# COMPACT_ATOMS: atom_id res chain seq x y z
N MET A 1 13.32 16.51 -8.53
CA MET A 1 13.00 17.20 -7.27
C MET A 1 12.60 16.13 -6.26
N ILE A 2 13.19 16.13 -5.06
CA ILE A 2 12.80 15.19 -4.00
C ILE A 2 11.49 15.69 -3.37
N PRO A 3 10.44 14.87 -3.23
CA PRO A 3 9.23 15.29 -2.53
C PRO A 3 9.57 15.63 -1.06
N ASN A 4 9.15 16.79 -0.55
CA ASN A 4 9.43 17.20 0.83
C ASN A 4 8.94 16.16 1.87
N GLU A 5 7.85 15.46 1.56
CA GLU A 5 7.33 14.38 2.41
C GLU A 5 8.26 13.16 2.45
N TRP A 6 9.05 12.92 1.39
CA TRP A 6 9.95 11.78 1.32
C TRP A 6 11.10 11.91 2.33
N GLU A 7 11.74 13.08 2.45
CA GLU A 7 12.91 13.22 3.35
C GLU A 7 12.55 12.95 4.81
N ALA A 8 11.40 13.46 5.27
CA ALA A 8 10.91 13.23 6.62
C ALA A 8 10.63 11.73 6.86
N ARG A 9 10.06 11.05 5.87
CA ARG A 9 9.72 9.62 5.96
C ARG A 9 10.92 8.71 5.77
N HIS A 10 11.90 9.13 4.98
CA HIS A 10 13.17 8.42 4.80
C HIS A 10 13.90 8.27 6.13
N LYS A 11 13.89 9.31 6.97
CA LYS A 11 14.45 9.22 8.33
C LYS A 11 13.76 8.16 9.19
N LEU A 12 12.44 8.00 9.07
CA LEU A 12 11.71 6.94 9.78
C LEU A 12 12.09 5.55 9.24
N TRP A 13 12.31 5.42 7.94
CA TRP A 13 12.82 4.19 7.32
C TRP A 13 14.25 3.86 7.78
N GLU A 14 15.14 4.85 7.87
CA GLU A 14 16.50 4.67 8.41
C GLU A 14 16.45 4.22 9.88
N GLN A 15 15.60 4.83 10.70
CA GLN A 15 15.42 4.41 12.10
C GLN A 15 14.90 2.98 12.19
N ALA A 16 13.91 2.63 11.37
CA ALA A 16 13.37 1.27 11.32
C ALA A 16 14.42 0.25 10.85
N SER A 17 15.26 0.59 9.88
CA SER A 17 16.28 -0.33 9.36
C SER A 17 17.38 -0.62 10.39
N VAL A 18 17.69 0.35 11.25
CA VAL A 18 18.60 0.19 12.40
C VAL A 18 17.94 -0.61 13.51
N LEU A 19 16.70 -0.29 13.86
CA LEU A 19 15.94 -0.99 14.92
C LEU A 19 15.75 -2.49 14.60
N LEU A 20 15.49 -2.79 13.33
CA LEU A 20 15.23 -4.15 12.85
C LEU A 20 16.49 -4.81 12.25
N ALA A 21 17.66 -4.19 12.41
CA ALA A 21 18.92 -4.77 11.96
C ALA A 21 19.18 -6.09 12.68
N SER A 22 19.68 -7.07 11.92
CA SER A 22 20.10 -8.35 12.44
C SER A 22 21.48 -8.67 11.91
N GLU A 23 22.42 -9.03 12.81
CA GLU A 23 23.75 -9.49 12.41
C GLU A 23 23.68 -10.79 11.59
N GLU A 24 22.64 -11.61 11.82
CA GLU A 24 22.43 -12.87 11.12
C GLU A 24 21.85 -12.68 9.70
N ASP A 25 21.26 -11.52 9.41
CA ASP A 25 20.68 -11.22 8.11
C ASP A 25 20.78 -9.72 7.75
N PRO A 26 21.94 -9.27 7.22
CA PRO A 26 22.16 -7.87 6.87
C PRO A 26 21.25 -7.40 5.70
N TRP A 27 20.61 -8.32 4.99
CA TRP A 27 19.74 -7.99 3.86
C TRP A 27 18.42 -7.35 4.32
N ILE A 28 18.00 -7.57 5.57
CA ILE A 28 16.77 -6.97 6.11
C ILE A 28 16.87 -5.45 6.13
N SER A 29 17.97 -4.90 6.65
CA SER A 29 18.19 -3.45 6.66
C SER A 29 18.24 -2.88 5.24
N SER A 30 18.89 -3.57 4.30
CA SER A 30 18.90 -3.17 2.89
C SER A 30 17.50 -3.17 2.29
N ALA A 31 16.72 -4.22 2.49
CA ALA A 31 15.37 -4.35 1.95
C ALA A 31 14.40 -3.28 2.51
N ILE A 32 14.55 -2.91 3.79
CA ILE A 32 13.80 -1.80 4.40
C ILE A 32 14.16 -0.47 3.71
N LEU A 33 15.45 -0.22 3.47
CA LEU A 33 15.88 1.01 2.79
C LEU A 33 15.46 1.03 1.32
N ASP A 34 15.48 -0.11 0.63
CA ASP A 34 15.00 -0.23 -0.75
C ASP A 34 13.52 0.17 -0.87
N LEU A 35 12.68 -0.18 0.12
CA LEU A 35 11.29 0.30 0.18
C LEU A 35 11.21 1.82 0.31
N SER A 36 12.11 2.43 1.07
CA SER A 36 12.20 3.88 1.20
C SER A 36 12.57 4.57 -0.12
N TRP A 37 13.54 4.00 -0.84
CA TRP A 37 13.95 4.51 -2.15
C TRP A 37 12.86 4.31 -3.21
N ALA A 38 12.18 3.16 -3.20
CA ALA A 38 11.03 2.92 -4.07
C ALA A 38 9.89 3.91 -3.80
N GLU A 39 9.65 4.26 -2.53
CA GLU A 39 8.66 5.27 -2.16
C GLU A 39 8.96 6.64 -2.80
N ARG A 40 10.23 7.02 -2.95
CA ARG A 40 10.61 8.28 -3.63
C ARG A 40 10.09 8.36 -5.06
N SER A 41 10.31 7.28 -5.82
CA SER A 41 9.89 7.21 -7.23
C SER A 41 8.37 7.22 -7.34
N ILE A 42 7.68 6.47 -6.45
CA ILE A 42 6.23 6.44 -6.40
C ILE A 42 5.67 7.85 -6.12
N LEU A 43 6.19 8.56 -5.13
CA LEU A 43 5.73 9.92 -4.79
C LEU A 43 5.92 10.92 -5.96
N ALA A 44 6.96 10.76 -6.76
CA ALA A 44 7.15 11.58 -7.96
C ALA A 44 6.05 11.32 -9.00
N ILE A 45 5.75 10.04 -9.26
CA ILE A 45 4.69 9.65 -10.20
C ILE A 45 3.30 10.04 -9.66
N GLU A 46 3.05 9.89 -8.35
CA GLU A 46 1.81 10.32 -7.69
C GLU A 46 1.56 11.83 -7.89
N LYS A 47 2.62 12.64 -7.81
CA LYS A 47 2.55 14.08 -8.09
C LYS A 47 2.12 14.34 -9.53
N ASP A 48 2.74 13.66 -10.50
CA ASP A 48 2.42 13.85 -11.91
C ASP A 48 0.96 13.43 -12.22
N VAL A 49 0.51 12.31 -11.64
CA VAL A 49 -0.88 11.86 -11.69
C VAL A 49 -1.83 12.90 -11.09
N ALA A 50 -1.48 13.49 -9.94
CA ALA A 50 -2.31 14.50 -9.29
C ALA A 50 -2.43 15.79 -10.11
N GLU A 51 -1.37 16.22 -10.79
CA GLU A 51 -1.39 17.39 -11.68
C GLU A 51 -2.37 17.19 -12.84
N VAL A 52 -2.34 16.01 -13.48
CA VAL A 52 -3.26 15.65 -14.57
C VAL A 52 -4.72 15.59 -14.08
N LEU A 53 -4.93 15.19 -12.82
CA LEU A 53 -6.26 15.10 -12.23
C LEU A 53 -6.83 16.44 -11.77
N ARG A 54 -6.01 17.50 -11.65
CA ARG A 54 -6.42 18.83 -11.16
C ARG A 54 -7.66 19.41 -11.87
N PRO A 55 -7.81 19.33 -13.21
CA PRO A 55 -8.99 19.85 -13.90
C PRO A 55 -10.30 19.17 -13.51
N PHE A 56 -10.23 17.89 -13.11
CA PHE A 56 -11.40 17.13 -12.69
C PHE A 56 -11.83 17.49 -11.27
N GLN A 57 -10.94 17.95 -10.40
CA GLN A 57 -11.25 18.29 -9.00
C GLN A 57 -12.36 19.34 -8.84
N LYS A 58 -12.60 20.17 -9.86
CA LYS A 58 -13.63 21.24 -9.86
C LYS A 58 -15.06 20.76 -10.22
N LYS A 59 -15.23 19.51 -10.67
CA LYS A 59 -16.52 18.97 -11.16
C LYS A 59 -17.33 18.29 -10.04
N ALA A 60 -18.60 17.96 -10.28
CA ALA A 60 -19.42 17.20 -9.34
C ALA A 60 -18.87 15.76 -9.13
N PRO A 61 -19.10 15.09 -7.97
CA PRO A 61 -18.52 13.78 -7.67
C PRO A 61 -18.82 12.68 -8.72
N ILE A 62 -20.04 12.68 -9.28
CA ILE A 62 -20.51 11.68 -10.25
C ILE A 62 -19.92 11.93 -11.64
N GLU A 63 -19.83 13.18 -12.07
CA GLU A 63 -19.20 13.56 -13.35
C GLU A 63 -17.67 13.41 -13.30
N ARG A 64 -17.09 13.57 -12.11
CA ARG A 64 -15.67 13.30 -11.84
C ARG A 64 -15.32 11.84 -12.03
N SER A 65 -16.08 10.92 -11.46
CA SER A 65 -15.69 9.52 -11.36
C SER A 65 -15.65 8.81 -12.71
N SER A 66 -16.55 9.14 -13.64
CA SER A 66 -16.59 8.52 -14.97
C SER A 66 -15.49 9.05 -15.90
N GLN A 67 -15.35 10.37 -16.02
CA GLN A 67 -14.37 11.00 -16.94
C GLN A 67 -12.93 10.85 -16.43
N ALA A 68 -12.69 11.02 -15.13
CA ALA A 68 -11.35 10.86 -14.57
C ALA A 68 -10.86 9.41 -14.72
N ARG A 69 -11.75 8.43 -14.51
CA ARG A 69 -11.40 7.02 -14.68
C ARG A 69 -10.99 6.69 -16.11
N GLU A 70 -11.78 7.11 -17.10
CA GLU A 70 -11.46 6.89 -18.51
C GLU A 70 -10.12 7.53 -18.89
N HIS A 71 -9.83 8.72 -18.36
CA HIS A 71 -8.57 9.42 -18.59
C HIS A 71 -7.38 8.71 -17.94
N LEU A 72 -7.53 8.28 -16.67
CA LEU A 72 -6.50 7.57 -15.91
C LEU A 72 -6.15 6.22 -16.51
N GLU A 73 -7.13 5.43 -16.96
CA GLU A 73 -6.89 4.12 -17.57
C GLU A 73 -6.09 4.20 -18.89
N LYS A 74 -6.04 5.38 -19.53
CA LYS A 74 -5.25 5.64 -20.74
C LYS A 74 -3.89 6.27 -20.45
N MET A 75 -3.60 6.61 -19.19
CA MET A 75 -2.38 7.31 -18.79
C MET A 75 -1.29 6.31 -18.34
N PRO A 76 -0.14 6.24 -19.03
CA PRO A 76 0.95 5.33 -18.67
C PRO A 76 1.43 5.52 -17.23
N GLU A 77 1.58 6.76 -16.77
CA GLU A 77 2.06 7.13 -15.44
C GLU A 77 1.11 6.63 -14.34
N PHE A 78 -0.21 6.62 -14.60
CA PHE A 78 -1.17 6.04 -13.65
C PHE A 78 -1.00 4.53 -13.56
N CYS A 79 -0.84 3.85 -14.69
CA CYS A 79 -0.59 2.41 -14.73
C CYS A 79 0.73 2.04 -14.04
N GLU A 80 1.77 2.85 -14.25
CA GLU A 80 3.08 2.70 -13.63
C GLU A 80 3.01 2.92 -12.12
N CYS A 81 2.41 4.02 -11.68
CA CYS A 81 2.22 4.31 -10.25
C CYS A 81 1.44 3.19 -9.55
N ARG A 82 0.39 2.71 -10.22
CA ARG A 82 -0.40 1.56 -9.79
C ARG A 82 0.46 0.29 -9.66
N ALA A 83 1.31 -0.01 -10.65
CA ALA A 83 2.18 -1.18 -10.60
C ALA A 83 3.22 -1.08 -9.46
N HIS A 84 3.89 0.07 -9.32
CA HIS A 84 4.90 0.28 -8.28
C HIS A 84 4.31 0.24 -6.88
N SER A 85 3.15 0.86 -6.65
CA SER A 85 2.48 0.78 -5.35
C SER A 85 2.10 -0.65 -4.98
N LYS A 86 1.71 -1.49 -5.94
CA LYS A 86 1.46 -2.93 -5.69
C LYS A 86 2.75 -3.65 -5.32
N LEU A 87 3.83 -3.46 -6.09
CA LEU A 87 5.13 -4.07 -5.82
C LEU A 87 5.69 -3.64 -4.47
N TRP A 88 5.49 -2.38 -4.09
CA TRP A 88 5.91 -1.84 -2.80
C TRP A 88 5.20 -2.55 -1.64
N ILE A 89 3.87 -2.72 -1.71
CA ILE A 89 3.09 -3.44 -0.68
C ILE A 89 3.56 -4.90 -0.59
N MET A 90 3.83 -5.54 -1.74
CA MET A 90 4.38 -6.89 -1.77
C MET A 90 5.79 -6.97 -1.17
N GLY A 91 6.64 -5.97 -1.41
CA GLY A 91 7.97 -5.86 -0.81
C GLY A 91 7.88 -5.73 0.71
N LEU A 92 7.01 -4.85 1.22
CA LEU A 92 6.80 -4.72 2.67
C LEU A 92 6.26 -6.01 3.29
N TYR A 93 5.37 -6.72 2.59
CA TYR A 93 4.90 -8.04 2.99
C TYR A 93 6.07 -9.04 3.12
N GLU A 94 6.95 -9.12 2.11
CA GLU A 94 8.08 -10.05 2.12
C GLU A 94 9.08 -9.72 3.23
N VAL A 95 9.39 -8.43 3.45
CA VAL A 95 10.22 -7.96 4.57
C VAL A 95 9.63 -8.43 5.90
N CYS A 96 8.33 -8.20 6.13
CA CYS A 96 7.65 -8.66 7.34
C CYS A 96 7.65 -10.20 7.47
N ARG A 97 7.45 -10.93 6.36
CA ARG A 97 7.42 -12.40 6.34
C ARG A 97 8.77 -12.98 6.75
N VAL A 98 9.86 -12.47 6.20
CA VAL A 98 11.22 -12.91 6.52
C VAL A 98 11.52 -12.63 8.00
N MET A 99 11.27 -11.41 8.47
CA MET A 99 11.52 -11.04 9.87
C MET A 99 10.71 -11.88 10.87
N LEU A 100 9.41 -12.07 10.63
CA LEU A 100 8.50 -12.72 11.58
C LEU A 100 8.52 -14.25 11.51
N ASN A 101 8.59 -14.83 10.32
CA ASN A 101 8.39 -16.28 10.14
C ASN A 101 9.69 -17.04 9.92
N GLU A 102 10.64 -16.49 9.16
CA GLU A 102 11.89 -17.17 8.84
C GLU A 102 12.96 -16.91 9.92
N ARG A 103 13.21 -15.62 10.21
CA ARG A 103 14.22 -15.20 11.18
C ARG A 103 13.69 -15.11 12.60
N LYS A 104 12.37 -14.92 12.77
CA LYS A 104 11.70 -14.79 14.07
C LYS A 104 12.35 -13.73 14.97
N LEU A 105 12.64 -12.56 14.37
CA LEU A 105 13.24 -11.44 15.08
C LEU A 105 12.26 -10.92 16.14
N SER A 106 12.68 -10.93 17.40
CA SER A 106 11.86 -10.42 18.52
C SER A 106 11.53 -8.94 18.34
N ALA A 107 12.46 -8.14 17.82
CA ALA A 107 12.25 -6.72 17.51
C ALA A 107 11.15 -6.48 16.46
N ALA A 108 10.80 -7.49 15.65
CA ALA A 108 9.73 -7.40 14.67
C ALA A 108 8.36 -7.79 15.22
N ASP A 109 8.25 -8.29 16.46
CA ASP A 109 6.97 -8.73 17.05
C ASP A 109 5.84 -7.70 16.98
N PRO A 110 6.08 -6.39 17.17
CA PRO A 110 5.03 -5.37 17.02
C PRO A 110 4.41 -5.31 15.61
N LEU A 111 5.08 -5.84 14.59
CA LEU A 111 4.62 -5.88 13.20
C LEU A 111 3.63 -7.01 12.91
N LYS A 112 3.34 -7.92 13.86
CA LYS A 112 2.45 -9.07 13.64
C LYS A 112 1.05 -8.68 13.13
N SER A 113 0.47 -7.62 13.67
CA SER A 113 -0.86 -7.14 13.25
C SER A 113 -0.84 -6.59 11.82
N LEU A 114 0.17 -5.77 11.49
CA LEU A 114 0.42 -5.29 10.14
C LEU A 114 0.63 -6.43 9.14
N PHE A 115 1.40 -7.45 9.52
CA PHE A 115 1.67 -8.61 8.66
C PHE A 115 0.38 -9.36 8.29
N GLU A 116 -0.56 -9.51 9.22
CA GLU A 116 -1.85 -10.14 8.94
C GLU A 116 -2.74 -9.33 7.99
N GLU A 117 -2.62 -8.01 7.99
CA GLU A 117 -3.30 -7.14 7.02
C GLU A 117 -2.66 -7.23 5.65
N LEU A 118 -1.33 -7.14 5.58
CA LEU A 118 -0.57 -7.30 4.33
C LEU A 118 -0.86 -8.67 3.69
N LYS A 119 -0.97 -9.74 4.49
CA LYS A 119 -1.35 -11.08 4.03
C LYS A 119 -2.76 -11.12 3.43
N ALA A 120 -3.72 -10.39 4.02
CA ALA A 120 -5.07 -10.29 3.49
C ALA A 120 -5.07 -9.54 2.14
N VAL A 121 -4.29 -8.46 2.01
CA VAL A 121 -4.15 -7.68 0.77
C VAL A 121 -3.38 -8.43 -0.31
N ARG A 122 -2.42 -9.29 0.05
CA ARG A 122 -1.66 -10.13 -0.89
C ARG A 122 -2.54 -11.14 -1.62
N MET A 123 -3.52 -11.74 -0.94
CA MET A 123 -4.31 -12.85 -1.49
C MET A 123 -5.02 -12.52 -2.82
N PRO A 124 -5.67 -11.35 -2.97
CA PRO A 124 -6.18 -10.87 -4.25
C PRO A 124 -5.10 -10.79 -5.34
N PHE A 125 -3.95 -10.21 -5.02
CA PHE A 125 -2.87 -10.03 -5.98
C PHE A 125 -2.37 -11.38 -6.54
N ALA A 126 -2.32 -12.43 -5.72
CA ALA A 126 -1.84 -13.75 -6.11
C ALA A 126 -2.89 -14.64 -6.83
N LYS A 127 -4.18 -14.55 -6.48
CA LYS A 127 -5.21 -15.45 -7.04
C LYS A 127 -5.72 -15.02 -8.42
N HIS A 128 -5.71 -13.72 -8.72
CA HIS A 128 -6.31 -13.19 -9.95
C HIS A 128 -5.37 -13.19 -11.16
N GLU A 129 -4.05 -13.28 -10.95
CA GLU A 129 -3.07 -13.43 -12.05
C GLU A 129 -3.13 -14.82 -12.71
N VAL A 130 -3.58 -15.85 -12.00
CA VAL A 130 -3.49 -17.26 -12.44
C VAL A 130 -4.63 -17.69 -13.37
N ARG A 131 -5.79 -17.01 -13.35
CA ARG A 131 -7.02 -17.55 -13.98
C ARG A 131 -7.42 -16.94 -15.33
N GLY A 132 -6.64 -16.02 -15.89
CA GLY A 132 -6.88 -15.49 -17.25
C GLY A 132 -8.26 -14.84 -17.47
N LYS A 133 -9.04 -14.62 -16.41
CA LYS A 133 -10.35 -13.99 -16.52
C LYS A 133 -10.17 -12.49 -16.64
N LYS A 134 -10.87 -11.87 -17.60
CA LYS A 134 -11.11 -10.42 -17.64
C LYS A 134 -11.98 -10.04 -16.44
N GLU A 135 -11.39 -9.96 -15.25
CA GLU A 135 -12.16 -9.71 -14.03
C GLU A 135 -12.23 -8.22 -13.70
N ARG A 136 -13.46 -7.74 -13.52
CA ARG A 136 -13.85 -6.46 -12.92
C ARG A 136 -13.45 -6.33 -11.43
N TYR A 137 -12.68 -7.29 -10.90
CA TYR A 137 -12.39 -7.47 -9.47
C TYR A 137 -10.98 -7.03 -9.07
N PHE A 138 -10.26 -6.37 -9.98
CA PHE A 138 -9.17 -5.49 -9.53
C PHE A 138 -9.78 -4.29 -8.79
N PRO A 139 -9.04 -3.70 -7.84
CA PRO A 139 -9.50 -2.60 -7.00
C PRO A 139 -10.26 -1.59 -7.84
N GLU A 140 -11.54 -1.48 -7.55
CA GLU A 140 -12.35 -0.44 -8.15
C GLU A 140 -11.71 0.89 -7.74
N PRO A 141 -11.54 1.84 -8.67
CA PRO A 141 -11.17 3.20 -8.31
C PRO A 141 -12.29 3.73 -7.42
N CYS A 142 -12.09 3.61 -6.11
CA CYS A 142 -13.00 4.11 -5.11
C CYS A 142 -12.24 5.09 -4.24
N THR A 143 -12.91 6.20 -4.06
CA THR A 143 -12.37 7.46 -3.58
C THR A 143 -12.02 7.42 -2.08
N PRO A 144 -11.06 8.24 -1.65
CA PRO A 144 -10.71 9.48 -2.31
C PRO A 144 -9.53 9.34 -3.28
N LEU A 145 -9.84 9.30 -4.59
CA LEU A 145 -9.13 9.99 -5.69
C LEU A 145 -8.87 11.51 -5.40
N TRP A 146 -8.94 11.92 -4.13
CA TRP A 146 -9.12 13.28 -3.63
C TRP A 146 -8.11 13.62 -2.52
N GLY A 147 -7.09 12.76 -2.32
CA GLY A 147 -5.92 13.05 -1.50
C GLY A 147 -4.66 13.01 -2.35
N TYR A 148 -3.51 13.33 -1.74
CA TYR A 148 -2.18 13.29 -2.37
C TYR A 148 -1.71 11.89 -2.81
N GLU A 149 -2.56 10.85 -2.79
CA GLU A 149 -2.13 9.45 -2.80
C GLU A 149 -3.03 8.51 -3.58
N LEU A 150 -2.40 7.49 -4.16
CA LEU A 150 -3.08 6.34 -4.75
C LEU A 150 -3.23 5.23 -3.71
N GLY A 151 -4.44 4.65 -3.67
CA GLY A 151 -4.75 3.53 -2.80
C GLY A 151 -5.78 2.62 -3.42
N TRP A 152 -6.04 1.52 -2.74
CA TRP A 152 -6.66 0.34 -3.31
C TRP A 152 -7.86 -0.07 -2.48
N MET A 153 -8.99 -0.38 -3.12
CA MET A 153 -10.07 -1.06 -2.43
C MET A 153 -9.73 -2.53 -2.26
N VAL A 154 -9.47 -2.92 -1.02
CA VAL A 154 -9.31 -4.31 -0.63
C VAL A 154 -10.67 -4.79 -0.15
N LYS A 155 -11.18 -5.86 -0.75
CA LYS A 155 -12.34 -6.57 -0.19
C LYS A 155 -11.91 -7.24 1.10
N ASP A 156 -12.66 -7.05 2.18
CA ASP A 156 -12.47 -7.77 3.42
C ASP A 156 -12.86 -9.23 3.23
N TYR A 157 -11.88 -10.07 2.90
CA TYR A 157 -12.09 -11.52 2.76
C TYR A 157 -12.25 -12.23 4.11
N LYS A 158 -11.83 -11.58 5.22
CA LYS A 158 -11.97 -12.13 6.57
C LYS A 158 -13.38 -11.86 7.14
N HIS A 159 -14.18 -11.00 6.49
CA HIS A 159 -15.52 -10.58 6.92
C HIS A 159 -15.54 -9.96 8.33
N ASN A 160 -14.40 -9.45 8.80
CA ASN A 160 -14.29 -8.88 10.15
C ASN A 160 -15.13 -7.60 10.31
N LEU A 161 -15.35 -6.87 9.21
CA LEU A 161 -16.17 -5.66 9.15
C LEU A 161 -17.58 -5.91 8.61
N ILE A 162 -17.93 -7.17 8.36
CA ILE A 162 -19.23 -7.57 7.84
C ILE A 162 -20.02 -8.14 9.03
N PRO A 163 -21.13 -7.52 9.44
CA PRO A 163 -21.97 -8.05 10.50
C PRO A 163 -22.36 -9.51 10.20
N PRO A 164 -22.44 -10.39 11.21
CA PRO A 164 -22.77 -11.81 11.00
C PRO A 164 -24.15 -12.02 10.37
N ASP A 165 -25.02 -11.02 10.44
CA ASP A 165 -26.36 -10.92 9.87
C ASP A 165 -26.39 -10.27 8.47
N ALA A 166 -25.24 -9.93 7.89
CA ALA A 166 -25.17 -9.33 6.58
C ALA A 166 -25.66 -10.29 5.47
N PRO A 167 -26.37 -9.77 4.46
CA PRO A 167 -26.77 -10.54 3.28
C PRO A 167 -25.59 -11.26 2.61
N ALA A 168 -25.82 -12.48 2.11
CA ALA A 168 -24.83 -13.20 1.33
C ALA A 168 -24.35 -12.36 0.13
N GLY A 169 -23.05 -12.13 0.04
CA GLY A 169 -22.44 -11.31 -1.01
C GLY A 169 -22.15 -9.86 -0.62
N LEU A 170 -22.46 -9.43 0.60
CA LEU A 170 -21.94 -8.16 1.13
C LEU A 170 -20.41 -8.26 1.24
N SER A 171 -19.69 -7.28 0.70
CA SER A 171 -18.25 -7.13 0.95
C SER A 171 -18.00 -5.78 1.60
N ALA A 172 -17.36 -5.77 2.77
CA ALA A 172 -16.75 -4.55 3.28
C ALA A 172 -15.53 -4.25 2.40
N HIS A 173 -15.44 -3.03 1.90
CA HIS A 173 -14.27 -2.59 1.14
C HIS A 173 -13.50 -1.60 1.99
N SER A 174 -12.24 -1.89 2.26
CA SER A 174 -11.33 -0.96 2.93
C SER A 174 -10.40 -0.33 1.90
N TYR A 175 -10.27 0.99 1.96
CA TYR A 175 -9.24 1.70 1.20
C TYR A 175 -7.89 1.50 1.90
N MET A 176 -6.93 0.93 1.18
CA MET A 176 -5.59 0.68 1.68
C MET A 176 -4.58 1.29 0.70
N SER A 177 -3.85 2.31 1.14
CA SER A 177 -2.78 2.93 0.36
C SER A 177 -1.41 2.44 0.82
N ARG A 178 -0.40 2.72 -0.01
CA ARG A 178 1.01 2.58 0.39
C ARG A 178 1.28 3.34 1.69
N ARG A 179 0.81 4.59 1.80
CA ARG A 179 1.00 5.44 2.98
C ARG A 179 0.39 4.84 4.23
N TYR A 180 -0.84 4.31 4.12
CA TYR A 180 -1.50 3.60 5.22
C TYR A 180 -0.58 2.51 5.81
N PHE A 181 0.00 1.67 4.95
CA PHE A 181 0.86 0.58 5.41
C PHE A 181 2.18 1.08 5.99
N SER A 182 2.79 2.10 5.39
CA SER A 182 4.01 2.68 5.95
C SER A 182 3.78 3.41 7.28
N ASP A 183 2.68 4.15 7.42
CA ASP A 183 2.37 4.87 8.66
C ASP A 183 2.11 3.87 9.78
N LYS A 184 1.38 2.80 9.46
CA LYS A 184 1.16 1.69 10.38
C LYS A 184 2.45 0.94 10.73
N PHE A 185 3.35 0.75 9.77
CA PHE A 185 4.67 0.16 10.00
C PHE A 185 5.45 0.98 11.02
N PHE A 186 5.55 2.30 10.83
CA PHE A 186 6.23 3.19 11.77
C PHE A 186 5.53 3.25 13.13
N GLN A 187 4.20 3.27 13.16
CA GLN A 187 3.43 3.26 14.39
C GLN A 187 3.68 1.98 15.20
N CYS A 188 3.66 0.80 14.56
CA CYS A 188 3.97 -0.47 15.22
C CYS A 188 5.36 -0.45 15.87
N LEU A 189 6.36 0.13 15.20
CA LEU A 189 7.73 0.19 15.72
C LEU A 189 7.91 1.24 16.82
N SER A 190 7.12 2.32 16.80
CA SER A 190 7.17 3.37 17.83
C SER A 190 6.59 2.92 19.18
N VAL A 191 5.72 1.88 19.18
CA VAL A 191 5.10 1.33 20.40
C VAL A 191 6.05 0.38 21.17
N GLY A 192 7.23 0.07 20.62
CA GLY A 192 8.25 -0.77 21.27
C GLY A 192 9.27 -0.04 22.15
N ILE A 193 9.08 1.26 22.40
CA ILE A 193 9.96 2.10 23.22
C ILE A 193 9.19 2.58 24.46
N GLU A 194 8.97 1.70 25.43
CA GLU A 194 8.61 2.02 26.81
C GLU A 194 9.47 1.21 27.79
#